data_AF-A0A7S2BK67-F1
#
_entry.id   AF-A0A7S2BK67-F1
#
_cell.length_a   1.000
_cell.length_b   1.000
_cell.length_c   1.000
_cell.angle_alpha   90.00
_cell.angle_beta   90.00
_cell.angle_gamma   90.00
#
_symmetry.space_group_name_H-M   'P 1'
#
loop_
_entity.id
_entity.type
_entity.pdbx_description
1 polymer ?
#
loop_
_entity_poly.entity_id
_entity_poly.type
_entity_poly.pdbx_seq_one_letter_code
_entity_poly.pdbx_strand_id
1 'polypeptide(L)'
;MVTVRALILLVMSCWTATCMHSGRVPWVRARRCPPRMLTPDQRKETERLKQLFGRDFQNFEEKELARSAPVRQTKNFEEPEQEAWTTAKPFGSTAQQWSAERLTLWLEARGCNMDRIVVVPGEDSQSLALATAEPVKAGDTLFEIPDTLLLTADAAFADADVGADLRLLAAKQSGSGFDTFCIAAFLAAERVRRGSIRGRLRRQDEGILGGGKVLPKWSVEDLGTLQTNRAFEPLVESLPWPDEDECRIDVDRAEAVEQGAALIAKMIEKPARAAWMKATQSKGGLVQATSDEDCMCTAVQALLLAMEVQLEPPPPLGGQGTRFWGGETRDGPAICPLANLVLVPPEVEAAARAAGALNAQMGRPRSGVGNGAIRCLATRDLPSGELIISSDPSAAAADQFKAGDRVRVVLGPLEGRCGAVLRLRESDQRPIVRLEGGEEKRLVVIPGHKLVALEPNGSSEAAGGSSGAQGDEEVSERRRRRRVL
;
A
#
# COMPACT_ATOMS: atom_id res chain seq x y z
N MET A 1 -32.13 -12.60 4.39
CA MET A 1 -32.26 -13.34 3.12
C MET A 1 -33.22 -12.59 2.20
N VAL A 2 -32.66 -11.72 1.35
CA VAL A 2 -33.41 -11.07 0.25
C VAL A 2 -32.49 -11.14 -0.97
N THR A 3 -32.90 -11.89 -1.97
CA THR A 3 -32.19 -12.12 -3.23
C THR A 3 -32.39 -10.95 -4.17
N VAL A 4 -31.33 -10.21 -4.47
CA VAL A 4 -31.30 -9.18 -5.52
C VAL A 4 -30.94 -9.87 -6.85
N ARG A 5 -31.97 -10.31 -7.58
CA ARG A 5 -31.88 -10.79 -8.96
C ARG A 5 -33.06 -10.19 -9.74
N ALA A 6 -32.90 -8.94 -10.20
CA ALA A 6 -33.62 -8.36 -11.34
C ALA A 6 -33.37 -6.85 -11.42
N LEU A 7 -32.29 -6.39 -12.09
CA LEU A 7 -32.29 -5.07 -12.75
C LEU A 7 -31.09 -4.82 -13.71
N ILE A 8 -30.64 -5.80 -14.48
CA ILE A 8 -29.59 -5.56 -15.51
C ILE A 8 -30.03 -6.19 -16.83
N LEU A 9 -31.01 -5.56 -17.48
CA LEU A 9 -31.37 -5.81 -18.88
C LEU A 9 -32.04 -4.54 -19.44
N LEU A 10 -31.33 -3.40 -19.50
CA LEU A 10 -31.82 -2.23 -20.25
C LEU A 10 -30.82 -1.07 -20.47
N VAL A 11 -29.58 -1.32 -20.93
CA VAL A 11 -28.81 -0.26 -21.65
C VAL A 11 -27.86 -0.89 -22.68
N MET A 12 -28.40 -1.31 -23.82
CA MET A 12 -27.60 -1.57 -25.04
C MET A 12 -28.45 -1.23 -26.27
N SER A 13 -28.58 0.06 -26.56
CA SER A 13 -28.95 0.54 -27.89
C SER A 13 -28.69 2.04 -27.97
N CYS A 14 -27.68 2.42 -28.75
CA CYS A 14 -27.53 3.68 -29.49
C CYS A 14 -26.03 3.99 -29.62
N TRP A 15 -25.43 3.65 -30.75
CA TRP A 15 -24.52 4.53 -31.49
C TRP A 15 -24.05 3.82 -32.77
N THR A 16 -24.82 4.02 -33.84
CA THR A 16 -24.36 3.85 -35.22
C THR A 16 -25.03 4.92 -36.09
N ALA A 17 -24.24 5.49 -37.01
CA ALA A 17 -24.60 6.46 -38.07
C ALA A 17 -24.63 7.93 -37.60
N THR A 18 -24.11 8.96 -38.29
CA THR A 18 -23.62 9.15 -39.67
C THR A 18 -22.84 10.47 -39.70
N CYS A 19 -21.83 10.64 -40.57
CA CYS A 19 -21.64 11.85 -41.38
C CYS A 19 -20.42 11.68 -42.31
N MET A 20 -20.68 11.23 -43.55
CA MET A 20 -19.82 11.55 -44.69
C MET A 20 -20.10 12.99 -45.12
N HIS A 21 -19.06 13.81 -45.26
CA HIS A 21 -19.11 15.04 -46.03
C HIS A 21 -17.90 15.11 -46.97
N SER A 22 -18.21 15.13 -48.26
CA SER A 22 -17.30 15.26 -49.39
C SER A 22 -16.83 16.71 -49.53
N GLY A 23 -15.55 16.98 -49.29
CA GLY A 23 -14.89 18.25 -49.60
C GLY A 23 -13.87 18.08 -50.71
N ARG A 24 -14.01 18.84 -51.80
CA ARG A 24 -13.08 18.88 -52.95
C ARG A 24 -11.72 19.43 -52.51
N VAL A 25 -10.64 18.74 -52.87
CA VAL A 25 -9.25 19.17 -52.64
C VAL A 25 -8.77 20.02 -53.82
N PRO A 26 -8.21 21.23 -53.60
CA PRO A 26 -7.57 21.99 -54.66
C PRO A 26 -6.14 21.47 -54.92
N TRP A 27 -5.79 21.30 -56.19
CA TRP A 27 -4.46 20.91 -56.63
C TRP A 27 -3.48 22.10 -56.48
N VAL A 28 -2.41 21.91 -55.70
CA VAL A 28 -1.29 22.85 -55.59
C VAL A 28 -0.07 22.25 -56.29
N ARG A 29 0.50 22.98 -57.25
CA ARG A 29 1.74 22.62 -57.97
C ARG A 29 2.92 22.52 -57.01
N ALA A 30 3.57 21.36 -56.96
CA ALA A 30 4.79 21.13 -56.20
C ALA A 30 5.97 21.95 -56.76
N ARG A 31 6.53 22.85 -55.95
CA ARG A 31 7.87 23.40 -56.15
C ARG A 31 8.90 22.42 -55.60
N ARG A 32 10.04 22.26 -56.29
CA ARG A 32 11.14 21.37 -55.91
C ARG A 32 11.60 21.67 -54.48
N CYS A 33 11.63 20.65 -53.62
CA CYS A 33 12.14 20.74 -52.25
C CYS A 33 13.66 21.01 -52.24
N PRO A 34 14.16 21.86 -51.34
CA PRO A 34 15.59 21.97 -51.06
C PRO A 34 16.13 20.67 -50.42
N PRO A 35 17.45 20.41 -50.50
CA PRO A 35 18.05 19.19 -49.95
C PRO A 35 17.76 19.06 -48.46
N ARG A 36 17.30 17.86 -48.06
CA ARG A 36 17.02 17.49 -46.66
C ARG A 36 18.28 17.67 -45.83
N MET A 37 18.27 18.64 -44.93
CA MET A 37 19.26 18.69 -43.85
C MET A 37 18.92 17.60 -42.83
N LEU A 38 19.92 16.80 -42.46
CA LEU A 38 19.78 15.79 -41.40
C LEU A 38 19.41 16.47 -40.08
N THR A 39 18.38 15.96 -39.41
CA THR A 39 17.98 16.43 -38.08
C THR A 39 19.09 16.13 -37.05
N PRO A 40 19.13 16.84 -35.91
CA PRO A 40 20.12 16.59 -34.86
C PRO A 40 20.18 15.13 -34.40
N ASP A 41 19.03 14.44 -34.36
CA ASP A 41 18.95 13.03 -34.01
C ASP A 41 19.58 12.12 -35.07
N GLN A 42 19.37 12.44 -36.35
CA GLN A 42 20.02 11.72 -37.45
C GLN A 42 21.54 11.90 -37.46
N ARG A 43 22.04 13.08 -37.04
CA ARG A 43 23.47 13.32 -36.88
C ARG A 43 24.08 12.45 -35.77
N LYS A 44 23.42 12.40 -34.61
CA LYS A 44 23.84 11.53 -33.48
C LYS A 44 23.83 10.06 -33.86
N GLU A 45 22.83 9.62 -34.61
CA GLU A 45 22.73 8.24 -35.09
C GLU A 45 23.86 7.91 -36.08
N THR A 46 24.18 8.82 -37.02
CA THR A 46 25.35 8.64 -37.90
C THR A 46 26.69 8.66 -37.18
N GLU A 47 26.85 9.43 -36.10
CA GLU A 47 28.07 9.41 -35.29
C GLU A 47 28.21 8.10 -34.50
N ARG A 48 27.10 7.61 -33.93
CA ARG A 48 27.06 6.32 -33.23
C ARG A 48 27.41 5.15 -34.16
N LEU A 49 26.90 5.16 -35.39
CA LEU A 49 27.23 4.16 -36.40
C LEU A 49 28.72 4.23 -36.83
N LYS A 50 29.29 5.43 -36.95
CA LYS A 50 30.73 5.61 -37.21
C LYS A 50 31.61 5.09 -36.07
N GLN A 51 31.16 5.23 -34.82
CA GLN A 51 31.89 4.71 -33.65
C GLN A 51 31.86 3.18 -33.59
N LEU A 52 30.72 2.56 -33.90
CA LEU A 52 30.55 1.10 -33.80
C LEU A 52 31.23 0.34 -34.94
N PHE A 53 31.34 0.95 -36.12
CA PHE A 53 31.73 0.21 -37.33
C PHE A 53 32.90 0.84 -38.12
N GLY A 54 33.46 1.97 -37.69
CA GLY A 54 34.57 2.65 -38.38
C GLY A 54 34.15 3.74 -39.39
N ARG A 55 35.12 4.47 -39.95
CA ARG A 55 34.89 5.65 -40.81
C ARG A 55 34.58 5.34 -42.29
N ASP A 56 34.67 4.07 -42.70
CA ASP A 56 34.75 3.70 -44.13
C ASP A 56 33.45 3.09 -44.68
N PHE A 57 32.30 3.73 -44.45
CA PHE A 57 31.05 3.39 -45.15
C PHE A 57 30.82 4.33 -46.32
N GLN A 58 31.35 3.99 -47.49
CA GLN A 58 31.20 4.83 -48.68
C GLN A 58 29.95 4.48 -49.48
N ASN A 59 29.44 3.24 -49.42
CA ASN A 59 28.29 2.82 -50.21
C ASN A 59 27.00 2.63 -49.40
N PHE A 60 25.85 2.85 -50.05
CA PHE A 60 24.52 2.72 -49.45
C PHE A 60 24.24 1.29 -48.96
N GLU A 61 24.70 0.29 -49.71
CA GLU A 61 24.55 -1.12 -49.37
C GLU A 61 25.30 -1.51 -48.10
N GLU A 62 26.49 -0.94 -47.85
CA GLU A 62 27.25 -1.21 -46.62
C GLU A 62 26.58 -0.58 -45.38
N LYS A 63 25.87 0.54 -45.54
CA LYS A 63 25.07 1.15 -44.47
C LYS A 63 23.83 0.33 -44.14
N GLU A 64 23.18 -0.24 -45.16
CA GLU A 64 22.06 -1.18 -44.98
C GLU A 64 22.55 -2.51 -44.37
N LEU A 65 23.75 -2.98 -44.74
CA LEU A 65 24.38 -4.15 -44.15
C LEU A 65 24.78 -3.92 -42.69
N ALA A 66 25.29 -2.74 -42.33
CA ALA A 66 25.61 -2.39 -40.93
C ALA A 66 24.35 -2.19 -40.07
N ARG A 67 23.23 -1.78 -40.68
CA ARG A 67 21.91 -1.72 -40.02
C ARG A 67 21.31 -3.10 -39.77
N SER A 68 21.61 -4.06 -40.64
CA SER A 68 21.10 -5.44 -40.55
C SER A 68 22.08 -6.40 -39.87
N ALA A 69 23.35 -6.00 -39.69
CA ALA A 69 24.34 -6.77 -38.96
C ALA A 69 23.91 -6.88 -37.49
N PRO A 70 23.80 -8.10 -36.94
CA PRO A 70 23.48 -8.28 -35.53
C PRO A 70 24.58 -7.59 -34.72
N VAL A 71 24.19 -6.53 -33.99
CA VAL A 71 25.04 -5.83 -33.05
C VAL A 71 25.67 -6.89 -32.15
N ARG A 72 26.99 -7.08 -32.26
CA ARG A 72 27.75 -7.86 -31.29
C ARG A 72 27.58 -7.13 -29.96
N GLN A 73 26.61 -7.57 -29.16
CA GLN A 73 26.50 -7.16 -27.78
C GLN A 73 27.86 -7.41 -27.15
N THR A 74 28.50 -6.35 -26.70
CA THR A 74 29.68 -6.44 -25.86
C THR A 74 29.29 -7.28 -24.65
N LYS A 75 29.72 -8.55 -24.65
CA LYS A 75 29.70 -9.40 -23.47
C LYS A 75 30.46 -8.67 -22.37
N ASN A 76 29.92 -8.73 -21.16
CA ASN A 76 30.45 -8.15 -19.90
C ASN A 76 29.87 -6.77 -19.56
N PHE A 77 28.55 -6.67 -19.47
CA PHE A 77 28.00 -6.13 -18.23
C PHE A 77 27.85 -7.34 -17.32
N GLU A 78 28.44 -7.32 -16.13
CA GLU A 78 28.09 -8.27 -15.07
C GLU A 78 26.56 -8.20 -14.96
N GLU A 79 25.88 -9.28 -15.37
CA GLU A 79 24.45 -9.38 -15.11
C GLU A 79 24.30 -9.21 -13.60
N PRO A 80 23.46 -8.26 -13.13
CA PRO A 80 23.25 -8.10 -11.70
C PRO A 80 22.91 -9.47 -11.14
N GLU A 81 23.67 -9.89 -10.14
CA GLU A 81 23.55 -11.19 -9.49
C GLU A 81 22.05 -11.40 -9.19
N GLN A 82 21.45 -12.43 -9.79
CA GLN A 82 20.02 -12.65 -9.66
C GLN A 82 19.70 -12.80 -8.18
N GLU A 83 18.87 -11.90 -7.65
CA GLU A 83 18.51 -11.90 -6.24
C GLU A 83 17.88 -13.24 -5.86
N ALA A 84 18.31 -13.86 -4.76
CA ALA A 84 17.97 -15.26 -4.43
C ALA A 84 16.46 -15.55 -4.41
N TRP A 85 15.63 -14.58 -4.02
CA TRP A 85 14.16 -14.69 -3.98
C TRP A 85 13.49 -14.72 -5.38
N THR A 86 14.25 -14.44 -6.45
CA THR A 86 13.80 -14.53 -7.85
C THR A 86 13.99 -15.93 -8.45
N THR A 87 14.57 -16.86 -7.68
CA THR A 87 14.76 -18.24 -8.11
C THR A 87 13.42 -18.99 -8.21
N ALA A 88 13.39 -20.02 -9.06
CA ALA A 88 12.21 -20.85 -9.23
C ALA A 88 11.94 -21.66 -7.95
N LYS A 89 10.65 -21.87 -7.66
CA LYS A 89 10.22 -22.70 -6.52
C LYS A 89 10.95 -24.06 -6.49
N PRO A 90 11.58 -24.44 -5.37
CA PRO A 90 12.24 -25.74 -5.23
C PRO A 90 11.27 -26.91 -5.43
N PHE A 91 11.79 -28.01 -5.98
CA PHE A 91 11.00 -29.23 -6.10
C PHE A 91 10.70 -29.81 -4.71
N GLY A 92 9.42 -30.09 -4.43
CA GLY A 92 8.98 -30.70 -3.17
C GLY A 92 8.58 -29.73 -2.06
N SER A 93 8.79 -28.42 -2.20
CA SER A 93 8.27 -27.44 -1.23
C SER A 93 6.76 -27.22 -1.41
N THR A 94 6.04 -27.02 -0.32
CA THR A 94 4.63 -26.59 -0.42
C THR A 94 4.55 -25.15 -0.93
N ALA A 95 3.40 -24.72 -1.45
CA ALA A 95 3.23 -23.33 -1.90
C ALA A 95 3.43 -22.34 -0.74
N GLN A 96 2.93 -22.66 0.45
CA GLN A 96 3.10 -21.84 1.65
C GLN A 96 4.54 -21.79 2.15
N GLN A 97 5.22 -22.93 2.23
CA GLN A 97 6.64 -22.96 2.64
C GLN A 97 7.49 -22.10 1.71
N TRP A 98 7.25 -22.22 0.41
CA TRP A 98 7.93 -21.38 -0.57
C TRP A 98 7.57 -19.90 -0.44
N SER A 99 6.31 -19.56 -0.18
CA SER A 99 5.90 -18.17 0.06
C SER A 99 6.61 -17.57 1.27
N ALA A 100 6.71 -18.33 2.37
CA ALA A 100 7.42 -17.93 3.58
C ALA A 100 8.93 -17.73 3.34
N GLU A 101 9.57 -18.68 2.67
CA GLU A 101 11.00 -18.61 2.31
C GLU A 101 11.27 -17.43 1.37
N ARG A 102 10.45 -17.26 0.34
CA ARG A 102 10.56 -16.18 -0.63
C ARG A 102 10.39 -14.80 0.02
N LEU A 103 9.44 -14.65 0.94
CA LEU A 103 9.26 -13.42 1.70
C LEU A 103 10.49 -13.14 2.58
N THR A 104 11.02 -14.17 3.25
CA THR A 104 12.23 -14.04 4.10
C THR A 104 13.42 -13.56 3.28
N LEU A 105 13.73 -14.21 2.16
CA LEU A 105 14.82 -13.83 1.27
C LEU A 105 14.65 -12.42 0.70
N TRP A 106 13.41 -12.02 0.39
CA TRP A 106 13.10 -10.68 -0.09
C TRP A 106 13.33 -9.61 0.99
N LEU A 107 12.96 -9.89 2.24
CA LEU A 107 13.18 -8.99 3.37
C LEU A 107 14.67 -8.81 3.68
N GLU A 108 15.44 -9.91 3.68
CA GLU A 108 16.90 -9.89 3.88
C GLU A 108 17.61 -9.09 2.79
N ALA A 109 17.26 -9.33 1.52
CA ALA A 109 17.82 -8.60 0.37
C ALA A 109 17.54 -7.09 0.44
N ARG A 110 16.49 -6.69 1.18
CA ARG A 110 16.08 -5.29 1.39
C ARG A 110 16.56 -4.70 2.72
N GLY A 111 17.44 -5.41 3.42
CA GLY A 111 18.10 -4.93 4.64
C GLY A 111 17.26 -5.06 5.91
N CYS A 112 16.23 -5.89 5.93
CA CYS A 112 15.57 -6.28 7.17
C CYS A 112 16.44 -7.32 7.91
N ASN A 113 16.66 -7.13 9.21
CA ASN A 113 17.35 -8.13 10.02
C ASN A 113 16.35 -9.24 10.40
N MET A 114 16.62 -10.45 9.91
CA MET A 114 15.82 -11.66 10.16
C MET A 114 16.50 -12.63 11.13
N ASP A 115 17.66 -12.31 11.73
CA ASP A 115 18.44 -13.22 12.58
C ASP A 115 17.63 -13.81 13.76
N ARG A 116 16.67 -13.03 14.25
CA ARG A 116 15.85 -13.34 15.44
C ARG A 116 14.48 -13.89 15.11
N ILE A 117 14.07 -13.84 13.85
CA ILE A 117 12.71 -14.16 13.43
C ILE A 117 12.70 -15.03 12.18
N VAL A 118 11.68 -15.87 12.06
CA VAL A 118 11.47 -16.69 10.89
C VAL A 118 10.01 -16.59 10.46
N VAL A 119 9.80 -16.45 9.16
CA VAL A 119 8.45 -16.53 8.59
C VAL A 119 8.09 -18.01 8.46
N VAL A 120 6.98 -18.40 9.06
CA VAL A 120 6.48 -19.77 9.05
C VAL A 120 5.08 -19.83 8.44
N PRO A 121 4.65 -20.97 7.87
CA PRO A 121 3.26 -21.18 7.51
C PRO A 121 2.37 -21.04 8.76
N GLY A 122 1.26 -20.31 8.65
CA GLY A 122 0.26 -20.19 9.70
C GLY A 122 -0.59 -21.46 9.85
N GLU A 123 -1.51 -21.45 10.82
CA GLU A 123 -2.46 -22.54 11.00
C GLU A 123 -3.43 -22.67 9.82
N ASP A 124 -3.77 -21.56 9.18
CA ASP A 124 -4.60 -21.56 7.98
C ASP A 124 -3.78 -21.85 6.73
N SER A 125 -4.37 -22.57 5.78
CA SER A 125 -3.74 -22.96 4.51
C SER A 125 -3.32 -21.78 3.60
N GLN A 126 -3.63 -20.55 3.98
CA GLN A 126 -3.25 -19.34 3.26
C GLN A 126 -2.51 -18.29 4.11
N SER A 127 -2.44 -18.44 5.44
CA SER A 127 -1.79 -17.45 6.29
C SER A 127 -0.31 -17.76 6.50
N LEU A 128 0.47 -16.70 6.70
CA LEU A 128 1.85 -16.77 7.19
C LEU A 128 1.87 -16.20 8.61
N ALA A 129 2.82 -16.64 9.42
CA ALA A 129 3.04 -16.14 10.77
C ALA A 129 4.54 -15.88 11.00
N LEU A 130 4.84 -15.14 12.05
CA LEU A 130 6.22 -14.92 12.51
C LEU A 130 6.48 -15.70 13.78
N ALA A 131 7.62 -16.38 13.83
CA ALA A 131 8.11 -17.04 15.02
C ALA A 131 9.51 -16.55 15.37
N THR A 132 9.91 -16.68 16.63
CA THR A 132 11.30 -16.44 17.05
C THR A 132 12.22 -17.53 16.51
N ALA A 133 13.35 -17.15 15.91
CA ALA A 133 14.37 -18.10 15.47
C ALA A 133 15.24 -18.57 16.65
N GLU A 134 15.56 -17.65 17.57
CA GLU A 134 16.36 -17.89 18.78
C GLU A 134 15.64 -17.37 20.03
N PRO A 135 16.08 -17.72 21.25
CA PRO A 135 15.54 -17.12 22.46
C PRO A 135 15.80 -15.61 22.52
N VAL A 136 14.77 -14.81 22.80
CA VAL A 136 14.82 -13.33 22.83
C VAL A 136 14.44 -12.83 24.23
N LYS A 137 15.14 -11.82 24.75
CA LYS A 137 14.82 -11.24 26.07
C LYS A 137 13.77 -10.13 25.98
N ALA A 138 13.07 -9.87 27.08
CA ALA A 138 12.19 -8.72 27.19
C ALA A 138 12.93 -7.41 26.86
N GLY A 139 12.32 -6.58 26.01
CA GLY A 139 12.86 -5.30 25.54
C GLY A 139 13.81 -5.40 24.34
N ASP A 140 14.23 -6.60 23.95
CA ASP A 140 15.04 -6.80 22.76
C ASP A 140 14.25 -6.51 21.49
N THR A 141 14.96 -6.02 20.46
CA THR A 141 14.37 -5.84 19.13
C THR A 141 14.23 -7.18 18.42
N LEU A 142 13.00 -7.48 18.00
CA LEU A 142 12.66 -8.66 17.20
C LEU A 142 13.00 -8.40 15.73
N PHE A 143 12.53 -7.28 15.19
CA PHE A 143 12.84 -6.84 13.84
C PHE A 143 12.71 -5.33 13.69
N GLU A 144 13.38 -4.80 12.67
CA GLU A 144 13.29 -3.41 12.22
C GLU A 144 13.09 -3.38 10.70
N ILE A 145 12.12 -2.57 10.25
CA ILE A 145 11.69 -2.51 8.85
C ILE A 145 12.06 -1.15 8.28
N PRO A 146 12.93 -1.07 7.26
CA PRO A 146 13.24 0.17 6.54
C PRO A 146 12.01 0.82 5.90
N ASP A 147 12.03 2.15 5.76
CA ASP A 147 10.98 2.91 5.02
C ASP A 147 10.81 2.42 3.57
N THR A 148 11.90 1.94 2.95
CA THR A 148 11.91 1.43 1.56
C THR A 148 11.11 0.14 1.37
N LEU A 149 10.75 -0.54 2.46
CA LEU A 149 9.93 -1.76 2.45
C LEU A 149 8.44 -1.49 2.65
N LEU A 150 8.07 -0.26 3.01
CA LEU A 150 6.69 0.10 3.21
C LEU A 150 5.98 0.34 1.87
N LEU A 151 4.79 -0.21 1.73
CA LEU A 151 3.91 0.12 0.63
C LEU A 151 3.06 1.32 1.03
N THR A 152 3.49 2.51 0.57
CA THR A 152 2.83 3.80 0.80
C THR A 152 2.13 4.30 -0.46
N ALA A 153 1.34 5.38 -0.34
CA ALA A 153 0.80 6.07 -1.51
C ALA A 153 1.91 6.59 -2.44
N ASP A 154 3.05 7.01 -1.90
CA ASP A 154 4.20 7.47 -2.70
C ASP A 154 4.81 6.34 -3.54
N ALA A 155 4.88 5.11 -2.98
CA ALA A 155 5.25 3.93 -3.74
C ALA A 155 4.25 3.65 -4.87
N ALA A 156 2.95 3.85 -4.62
CA ALA A 156 1.91 3.72 -5.64
C ALA A 156 2.02 4.81 -6.73
N PHE A 157 2.35 6.05 -6.39
CA PHE A 157 2.60 7.10 -7.38
C PHE A 157 3.86 6.82 -8.21
N ALA A 158 4.89 6.23 -7.62
CA ALA A 158 6.12 5.86 -8.31
C ALA A 158 5.93 4.73 -9.34
N ASP A 159 4.83 3.99 -9.26
CA ASP A 159 4.51 2.90 -10.17
C ASP A 159 4.33 3.37 -11.63
N ALA A 160 4.90 2.61 -12.56
CA ALA A 160 4.92 2.98 -13.98
C ALA A 160 3.57 2.80 -14.70
N ASP A 161 2.70 1.90 -14.24
CA ASP A 161 1.44 1.62 -14.93
C ASP A 161 0.28 2.42 -14.32
N VAL A 162 0.17 2.51 -12.99
CA VAL A 162 -0.95 3.21 -12.33
C VAL A 162 -0.59 4.61 -11.84
N GLY A 163 0.69 4.91 -11.64
CA GLY A 163 1.12 6.16 -11.02
C GLY A 163 0.75 7.42 -11.81
N ALA A 164 0.67 7.36 -13.13
CA ALA A 164 0.24 8.49 -13.96
C ALA A 164 -1.24 8.85 -13.72
N ASP A 165 -2.11 7.84 -13.68
CA ASP A 165 -3.54 8.00 -13.45
C ASP A 165 -3.83 8.44 -12.01
N LEU A 166 -3.10 7.88 -11.05
CA LEU A 166 -3.18 8.31 -9.65
C LEU A 166 -2.81 9.79 -9.48
N ARG A 167 -1.74 10.27 -10.12
CA ARG A 167 -1.37 11.70 -10.09
C ARG A 167 -2.45 12.58 -10.71
N LEU A 168 -3.07 12.14 -11.81
CA LEU A 168 -4.16 12.87 -12.47
C LEU A 168 -5.40 12.97 -11.57
N LEU A 169 -5.74 11.89 -10.86
CA LEU A 169 -6.85 11.89 -9.89
C LEU A 169 -6.53 12.73 -8.66
N ALA A 170 -5.32 12.63 -8.12
CA ALA A 170 -4.87 13.43 -6.98
C ALA A 170 -5.00 14.93 -7.26
N ALA A 171 -4.72 15.36 -8.49
CA ALA A 171 -4.88 16.76 -8.92
C ALA A 171 -6.34 17.22 -9.00
N LYS A 172 -7.30 16.30 -9.15
CA LYS A 172 -8.73 16.60 -9.29
C LYS A 172 -9.49 16.46 -7.96
N GLN A 173 -9.17 15.42 -7.19
CA GLN A 173 -9.92 14.97 -6.03
C GLN A 173 -9.00 14.28 -5.01
N SER A 174 -8.25 15.07 -4.23
CA SER A 174 -7.53 14.56 -3.06
C SER A 174 -8.41 14.68 -1.81
N GLY A 175 -9.12 13.60 -1.47
CA GLY A 175 -9.93 13.50 -0.25
C GLY A 175 -9.27 12.63 0.84
N SER A 176 -9.89 12.60 2.02
CA SER A 176 -9.54 11.62 3.07
C SER A 176 -9.75 10.20 2.54
N GLY A 177 -8.75 9.33 2.66
CA GLY A 177 -8.79 7.96 2.15
C GLY A 177 -8.24 7.79 0.72
N PHE A 178 -7.79 8.87 0.07
CA PHE A 178 -7.16 8.76 -1.25
C PHE A 178 -5.86 7.95 -1.21
N ASP A 179 -5.13 7.97 -0.10
CA ASP A 179 -3.91 7.16 0.07
C ASP A 179 -4.23 5.66 0.13
N THR A 180 -5.29 5.27 0.85
CA THR A 180 -5.81 3.90 0.86
C THR A 180 -6.20 3.45 -0.55
N PHE A 181 -6.85 4.34 -1.31
CA PHE A 181 -7.17 4.10 -2.72
C PHE A 181 -5.91 3.92 -3.59
N CYS A 182 -4.87 4.72 -3.39
CA CYS A 182 -3.60 4.59 -4.11
C CYS A 182 -2.92 3.25 -3.81
N ILE A 183 -2.87 2.85 -2.54
CA ILE A 183 -2.35 1.55 -2.10
C ILE A 183 -3.15 0.41 -2.74
N ALA A 184 -4.48 0.49 -2.71
CA ALA A 184 -5.36 -0.50 -3.34
C ALA A 184 -5.11 -0.62 -4.86
N ALA A 185 -4.95 0.50 -5.56
CA ALA A 185 -4.65 0.51 -6.99
C ALA A 185 -3.31 -0.17 -7.30
N PHE A 186 -2.29 0.07 -6.48
CA PHE A 186 -0.99 -0.59 -6.60
C PHE A 186 -1.09 -2.10 -6.34
N LEU A 187 -1.76 -2.51 -5.25
CA LEU A 187 -1.98 -3.92 -4.93
C LEU A 187 -2.71 -4.65 -6.07
N ALA A 188 -3.78 -4.04 -6.58
CA ALA A 188 -4.55 -4.58 -7.71
C ALA A 188 -3.67 -4.71 -8.96
N ALA A 189 -2.84 -3.69 -9.25
CA ALA A 189 -1.91 -3.73 -10.37
C ALA A 189 -0.90 -4.87 -10.23
N GLU A 190 -0.24 -5.01 -9.08
CA GLU A 190 0.69 -6.12 -8.81
C GLU A 190 0.01 -7.49 -8.94
N ARG A 191 -1.22 -7.63 -8.42
CA ARG A 191 -1.99 -8.88 -8.53
C ARG A 191 -2.33 -9.24 -9.97
N VAL A 192 -2.77 -8.29 -10.80
CA VAL A 192 -3.06 -8.60 -12.21
C VAL A 192 -1.79 -8.84 -13.04
N ARG A 193 -0.66 -8.21 -12.67
CA ARG A 193 0.64 -8.39 -13.34
C ARG A 193 1.20 -9.80 -13.16
N ARG A 194 0.99 -10.38 -11.97
CA ARG A 194 1.27 -11.80 -11.70
C ARG A 194 0.54 -12.71 -12.69
N GLY A 195 -0.57 -12.23 -13.23
CA GLY A 195 -1.46 -13.01 -14.07
C GLY A 195 -2.17 -14.03 -13.20
N SER A 196 -3.34 -13.67 -12.67
CA SER A 196 -4.32 -14.66 -12.24
C SER A 196 -4.86 -15.36 -13.49
N ILE A 197 -4.02 -16.19 -14.10
CA ILE A 197 -4.46 -17.05 -15.17
C ILE A 197 -5.18 -18.18 -14.46
N ARG A 198 -6.52 -18.10 -14.43
CA ARG A 198 -7.42 -19.12 -13.86
C ARG A 198 -7.18 -20.53 -14.41
N GLY A 199 -6.37 -20.65 -15.45
CA GLY A 199 -5.74 -21.87 -15.92
C GLY A 199 -5.51 -21.79 -17.42
N ARG A 200 -4.84 -22.81 -17.96
CA ARG A 200 -4.75 -23.04 -19.40
C ARG A 200 -5.92 -23.90 -19.82
N LEU A 201 -6.64 -23.48 -20.85
CA LEU A 201 -7.59 -24.38 -21.49
C LEU A 201 -6.78 -25.34 -22.38
N ARG A 202 -6.54 -26.54 -21.87
CA ARG A 202 -5.96 -27.62 -22.66
C ARG A 202 -7.06 -28.31 -23.43
N ARG A 203 -6.94 -28.29 -24.76
CA ARG A 203 -7.80 -29.07 -25.65
C ARG A 203 -7.48 -30.55 -25.48
N GLN A 204 -8.46 -31.32 -25.03
CA GLN A 204 -8.45 -32.77 -25.05
C GLN A 204 -9.28 -33.23 -26.24
N ASP A 205 -8.65 -33.92 -27.18
CA ASP A 205 -9.29 -34.44 -28.40
C ASP A 205 -10.02 -35.79 -28.17
N GLU A 206 -10.48 -36.07 -26.95
CA GLU A 206 -10.96 -37.41 -26.56
C GLU A 206 -12.51 -37.59 -26.59
N GLY A 207 -13.26 -36.66 -27.20
CA GLY A 207 -14.72 -36.73 -27.24
C GLY A 207 -15.30 -37.34 -28.52
N ILE A 208 -15.53 -38.66 -28.58
CA ILE A 208 -16.44 -39.23 -29.59
C ILE A 208 -17.87 -39.18 -29.04
N LEU A 209 -18.71 -38.33 -29.62
CA LEU A 209 -20.18 -38.45 -29.51
C LEU A 209 -20.74 -38.93 -30.85
N GLY A 210 -21.80 -39.73 -30.78
CA GLY A 210 -22.45 -40.36 -31.94
C GLY A 210 -22.67 -39.37 -33.09
N GLY A 211 -22.25 -39.75 -34.30
CA GLY A 211 -22.35 -38.93 -35.51
C GLY A 211 -21.01 -38.50 -36.13
N GLY A 212 -19.86 -38.91 -35.59
CA GLY A 212 -18.56 -38.76 -36.25
C GLY A 212 -17.94 -37.36 -36.16
N LYS A 213 -18.48 -36.45 -35.33
CA LYS A 213 -17.89 -35.13 -35.04
C LYS A 213 -17.32 -35.12 -33.63
N VAL A 214 -15.99 -34.96 -33.53
CA VAL A 214 -15.30 -34.78 -32.25
C VAL A 214 -15.49 -33.33 -31.79
N LEU A 215 -16.22 -33.12 -30.71
CA LEU A 215 -16.24 -31.82 -30.03
C LEU A 215 -15.03 -31.75 -29.10
N PRO A 216 -14.20 -30.69 -29.18
CA PRO A 216 -13.06 -30.54 -28.27
C PRO A 216 -13.58 -30.41 -26.84
N LYS A 217 -13.11 -31.28 -25.94
CA LYS A 217 -13.25 -31.05 -24.50
C LYS A 217 -12.12 -30.13 -24.08
N TRP A 218 -12.45 -29.11 -23.30
CA TRP A 218 -11.45 -28.21 -22.73
C TRP A 218 -11.33 -28.55 -21.25
N SER A 219 -10.12 -28.90 -20.80
CA SER A 219 -9.81 -29.04 -19.38
C SER A 219 -9.02 -27.82 -18.94
N VAL A 220 -9.36 -27.26 -17.77
CA VAL A 220 -8.56 -26.21 -17.13
C VAL A 220 -7.36 -26.88 -16.47
N GLU A 221 -6.17 -26.63 -17.00
CA GLU A 221 -4.90 -26.99 -16.38
C GLU A 221 -4.46 -25.80 -15.53
N ASP A 222 -4.36 -25.99 -14.21
CA ASP A 222 -3.81 -24.97 -13.33
C ASP A 222 -2.33 -24.76 -13.70
N LEU A 223 -2.01 -23.56 -14.20
CA LEU A 223 -0.66 -23.23 -14.66
C LEU A 223 0.29 -22.93 -13.50
N GLY A 224 -0.23 -22.95 -12.27
CA GLY A 224 0.41 -22.30 -11.15
C GLY A 224 0.48 -20.79 -11.36
N THR A 225 0.90 -20.10 -10.34
CA THR A 225 1.13 -18.67 -10.42
C THR A 225 2.41 -18.40 -11.21
N LEU A 226 2.31 -17.61 -12.28
CA LEU A 226 3.49 -17.13 -12.99
C LEU A 226 4.28 -16.24 -12.01
N GLN A 227 5.48 -16.68 -11.65
CA GLN A 227 6.39 -15.83 -10.88
C GLN A 227 6.75 -14.64 -11.76
N THR A 228 6.46 -13.45 -11.26
CA THR A 228 7.13 -12.25 -11.74
C THR A 228 8.35 -12.02 -10.83
N ASN A 229 9.32 -11.21 -11.27
CA ASN A 229 10.46 -10.83 -10.43
C ASN A 229 10.28 -9.37 -10.03
N ARG A 230 9.05 -9.00 -9.64
CA ARG A 230 8.72 -7.62 -9.30
C ARG A 230 9.05 -7.31 -7.85
N ALA A 231 9.39 -6.04 -7.64
CA ALA A 231 9.94 -5.54 -6.40
C ALA A 231 9.05 -5.75 -5.17
N PHE A 232 7.72 -5.86 -5.31
CA PHE A 232 6.80 -6.01 -4.18
C PHE A 232 6.01 -7.32 -4.22
N GLU A 233 6.31 -8.21 -5.15
CA GLU A 233 5.53 -9.43 -5.32
C GLU A 233 5.55 -10.36 -4.10
N PRO A 234 6.69 -10.63 -3.44
CA PRO A 234 6.68 -11.47 -2.24
C PRO A 234 5.79 -10.89 -1.13
N LEU A 235 5.79 -9.56 -0.95
CA LEU A 235 4.87 -8.89 -0.04
C LEU A 235 3.42 -9.12 -0.47
N VAL A 236 3.06 -8.81 -1.72
CA VAL A 236 1.68 -8.89 -2.22
C VAL A 236 1.14 -10.33 -2.17
N GLU A 237 2.00 -11.32 -2.38
CA GLU A 237 1.68 -12.74 -2.26
C GLU A 237 1.41 -13.18 -0.83
N SER A 238 2.09 -12.57 0.15
CA SER A 238 1.93 -12.89 1.57
C SER A 238 0.68 -12.32 2.24
N LEU A 239 -0.01 -11.38 1.57
CA LEU A 239 -1.19 -10.71 2.15
C LEU A 239 -2.42 -11.64 2.16
N PRO A 240 -3.27 -11.54 3.20
CA PRO A 240 -4.51 -12.32 3.31
C PRO A 240 -5.60 -11.76 2.40
N TRP A 241 -5.51 -12.03 1.10
CA TRP A 241 -6.49 -11.55 0.13
C TRP A 241 -7.88 -12.13 0.42
N PRO A 242 -8.94 -11.31 0.47
CA PRO A 242 -10.29 -11.81 0.71
C PRO A 242 -10.74 -12.74 -0.41
N ASP A 243 -11.41 -13.84 -0.04
CA ASP A 243 -11.95 -14.80 -1.00
C ASP A 243 -12.98 -14.14 -1.94
N GLU A 244 -13.02 -14.59 -3.20
CA GLU A 244 -13.94 -14.04 -4.22
C GLU A 244 -15.41 -14.14 -3.77
N ASP A 245 -15.75 -15.18 -3.01
CA ASP A 245 -17.12 -15.47 -2.55
C ASP A 245 -17.49 -14.81 -1.20
N GLU A 246 -16.52 -14.22 -0.48
CA GLU A 246 -16.72 -13.74 0.90
C GLU A 246 -16.51 -12.23 1.10
N CYS A 247 -16.43 -11.43 0.03
CA CYS A 247 -16.33 -9.96 0.14
C CYS A 247 -17.58 -9.35 0.81
N ARG A 248 -17.55 -9.21 2.15
CA ARG A 248 -18.61 -8.57 2.94
C ARG A 248 -18.27 -7.10 3.13
N ILE A 249 -19.07 -6.22 2.53
CA ILE A 249 -18.93 -4.77 2.67
C ILE A 249 -20.10 -4.25 3.49
N ASP A 250 -19.82 -3.42 4.51
CA ASP A 250 -20.86 -2.67 5.22
C ASP A 250 -21.72 -1.89 4.22
N VAL A 251 -23.05 -1.96 4.39
CA VAL A 251 -24.01 -1.32 3.46
C VAL A 251 -23.70 0.17 3.27
N ASP A 252 -23.30 0.86 4.35
CA ASP A 252 -22.98 2.29 4.32
C ASP A 252 -21.71 2.62 3.51
N ARG A 253 -20.86 1.63 3.25
CA ARG A 253 -19.60 1.78 2.50
C ARG A 253 -19.67 1.16 1.10
N ALA A 254 -20.69 0.36 0.82
CA ALA A 254 -20.81 -0.41 -0.42
C ALA A 254 -20.70 0.46 -1.68
N GLU A 255 -21.41 1.59 -1.72
CA GLU A 255 -21.38 2.49 -2.88
C GLU A 255 -19.99 3.10 -3.11
N ALA A 256 -19.32 3.54 -2.02
CA ALA A 256 -17.98 4.11 -2.12
C ALA A 256 -16.94 3.07 -2.57
N VAL A 257 -17.06 1.84 -2.06
CA VAL A 257 -16.19 0.71 -2.45
C VAL A 257 -16.43 0.33 -3.91
N GLU A 258 -17.69 0.25 -4.36
CA GLU A 258 -18.02 -0.05 -5.75
C GLU A 258 -17.48 1.01 -6.72
N GLN A 259 -17.68 2.30 -6.42
CA GLN A 259 -17.16 3.40 -7.22
C GLN A 259 -15.63 3.42 -7.24
N GLY A 260 -14.99 3.23 -6.08
CA GLY A 260 -13.53 3.14 -5.97
C GLY A 260 -12.97 1.97 -6.78
N ALA A 261 -13.55 0.78 -6.62
CA ALA A 261 -13.15 -0.42 -7.37
C ALA A 261 -13.34 -0.23 -8.87
N ALA A 262 -14.42 0.42 -9.32
CA ALA A 262 -14.65 0.71 -10.74
C ALA A 262 -13.59 1.64 -11.35
N LEU A 263 -13.06 2.58 -10.56
CA LEU A 263 -11.94 3.43 -11.00
C LEU A 263 -10.63 2.63 -11.06
N ILE A 264 -10.35 1.83 -10.03
CA ILE A 264 -9.15 0.98 -9.98
C ILE A 264 -9.14 -0.02 -11.15
N ALA A 265 -10.27 -0.69 -11.41
CA ALA A 265 -10.42 -1.66 -12.48
C ALA A 265 -10.01 -1.08 -13.86
N LYS A 266 -10.39 0.17 -14.14
CA LYS A 266 -10.00 0.88 -15.37
C LYS A 266 -8.50 1.14 -15.44
N MET A 267 -7.85 1.46 -14.31
CA MET A 267 -6.40 1.67 -14.27
C MET A 267 -5.62 0.38 -14.51
N ILE A 268 -6.10 -0.73 -13.93
CA ILE A 268 -5.40 -2.00 -13.99
C ILE A 268 -5.70 -2.81 -15.26
N GLU A 269 -6.69 -2.41 -16.07
CA GLU A 269 -7.04 -3.07 -17.33
C GLU A 269 -5.83 -3.19 -18.28
N LYS A 270 -5.04 -2.10 -18.40
CA LYS A 270 -3.84 -2.07 -19.24
C LYS A 270 -2.75 -3.03 -18.74
N PRO A 271 -2.29 -2.99 -17.47
CA PRO A 271 -1.32 -3.96 -16.98
C PRO A 271 -1.85 -5.40 -16.99
N ALA A 272 -3.15 -5.63 -16.72
CA ALA A 272 -3.77 -6.94 -16.85
C ALA A 272 -3.67 -7.50 -18.27
N ARG A 273 -4.06 -6.70 -19.27
CA ARG A 273 -3.95 -7.08 -20.69
C ARG A 273 -2.50 -7.34 -21.09
N ALA A 274 -1.56 -6.53 -20.63
CA ALA A 274 -0.14 -6.73 -20.91
C ALA A 274 0.39 -8.05 -20.31
N ALA A 275 0.00 -8.37 -19.08
CA ALA A 275 0.35 -9.63 -18.43
C ALA A 275 -0.25 -10.82 -19.17
N TRP A 276 -1.52 -10.73 -19.57
CA TRP A 276 -2.19 -11.77 -20.37
C TRP A 276 -1.53 -11.99 -21.74
N MET A 277 -1.17 -10.91 -22.45
CA MET A 277 -0.45 -10.98 -23.72
C MET A 277 0.94 -11.63 -23.55
N LYS A 278 1.65 -11.33 -22.46
CA LYS A 278 2.94 -11.95 -22.15
C LYS A 278 2.78 -13.46 -21.87
N ALA A 279 1.73 -13.83 -21.15
CA ALA A 279 1.44 -15.23 -20.84
C ALA A 279 1.05 -16.06 -22.08
N THR A 280 0.21 -15.51 -22.95
CA THR A 280 -0.20 -16.16 -24.21
C THR A 280 0.98 -16.36 -25.17
N GLN A 281 1.92 -15.40 -25.23
CA GLN A 281 3.10 -15.49 -26.09
C GLN A 281 4.15 -16.47 -25.59
N SER A 282 4.30 -16.63 -24.27
CA SER A 282 5.37 -17.44 -23.68
C SER A 282 5.08 -18.95 -23.68
N LYS A 283 3.82 -19.37 -23.71
CA LYS A 283 3.43 -20.79 -23.59
C LYS A 283 2.41 -21.13 -24.67
N GLY A 284 2.86 -21.68 -25.81
CA GLY A 284 2.03 -21.94 -26.99
C GLY A 284 0.72 -22.71 -26.71
N GLY A 285 -0.38 -21.99 -26.50
CA GLY A 285 -1.72 -22.50 -26.21
C GLY A 285 -2.72 -21.36 -26.01
N LEU A 286 -4.03 -21.65 -26.04
CA LEU A 286 -5.05 -20.65 -25.69
C LEU A 286 -5.05 -20.46 -24.16
N VAL A 287 -4.64 -19.27 -23.72
CA VAL A 287 -4.84 -18.82 -22.34
C VAL A 287 -6.21 -18.14 -22.28
N GLN A 288 -7.01 -18.44 -21.26
CA GLN A 288 -8.28 -17.76 -21.05
C GLN A 288 -8.01 -16.26 -20.87
N ALA A 289 -8.76 -15.41 -21.59
CA ALA A 289 -8.68 -13.97 -21.40
C ALA A 289 -9.06 -13.63 -19.95
N THR A 290 -8.25 -12.80 -19.30
CA THR A 290 -8.69 -12.09 -18.09
C THR A 290 -9.91 -11.26 -18.49
N SER A 291 -11.08 -11.58 -17.96
CA SER A 291 -12.31 -10.84 -18.28
C SER A 291 -12.30 -9.48 -17.58
N ASP A 292 -13.12 -8.54 -18.04
CA ASP A 292 -13.32 -7.27 -17.34
C ASP A 292 -13.87 -7.49 -15.91
N GLU A 293 -14.58 -8.60 -15.70
CA GLU A 293 -15.06 -9.04 -14.38
C GLU A 293 -13.88 -9.37 -13.44
N ASP A 294 -12.79 -9.95 -13.96
CA ASP A 294 -11.60 -10.27 -13.16
C ASP A 294 -10.90 -8.99 -12.64
N CYS A 295 -10.89 -7.92 -13.43
CA CYS A 295 -10.33 -6.63 -13.01
C CYS A 295 -11.18 -5.98 -11.92
N MET A 296 -12.51 -6.02 -12.05
CA MET A 296 -13.43 -5.52 -11.03
C MET A 296 -13.31 -6.30 -9.72
N CYS A 297 -13.33 -7.64 -9.77
CA CYS A 297 -13.15 -8.47 -8.59
C CYS A 297 -11.81 -8.20 -7.89
N THR A 298 -10.71 -8.13 -8.66
CA THR A 298 -9.38 -7.82 -8.14
C THR A 298 -9.33 -6.44 -7.49
N ALA A 299 -9.98 -5.45 -8.09
CA ALA A 299 -10.05 -4.09 -7.56
C ALA A 299 -10.83 -4.03 -6.23
N VAL A 300 -11.96 -4.74 -6.12
CA VAL A 300 -12.74 -4.84 -4.87
C VAL A 300 -11.90 -5.49 -3.77
N GLN A 301 -11.28 -6.63 -4.06
CA GLN A 301 -10.44 -7.34 -3.09
C GLN A 301 -9.27 -6.49 -2.61
N ALA A 302 -8.59 -5.79 -3.54
CA ALA A 302 -7.45 -4.93 -3.20
C ALA A 302 -7.86 -3.73 -2.35
N LEU A 303 -9.05 -3.16 -2.60
CA LEU A 303 -9.57 -2.04 -1.84
C LEU A 303 -9.95 -2.46 -0.42
N LEU A 304 -10.64 -3.60 -0.28
CA LEU A 304 -10.95 -4.19 1.03
C LEU A 304 -9.68 -4.50 1.82
N LEU A 305 -8.73 -5.17 1.19
CA LEU A 305 -7.45 -5.50 1.79
C LEU A 305 -6.69 -4.24 2.23
N ALA A 306 -6.65 -3.20 1.40
CA ALA A 306 -5.99 -1.94 1.77
C ALA A 306 -6.72 -1.23 2.93
N MET A 307 -8.04 -1.33 3.02
CA MET A 307 -8.82 -0.75 4.12
C MET A 307 -8.59 -1.48 5.44
N GLU A 308 -8.38 -2.79 5.39
CA GLU A 308 -8.21 -3.68 6.56
C GLU A 308 -6.77 -3.70 7.07
N VAL A 309 -5.79 -3.74 6.17
CA VAL A 309 -4.39 -4.04 6.48
C VAL A 309 -3.52 -2.78 6.59
N GLN A 310 -4.08 -1.61 6.29
CA GLN A 310 -3.35 -0.35 6.45
C GLN A 310 -3.02 -0.06 7.92
N LEU A 311 -1.79 0.37 8.14
CA LEU A 311 -1.33 0.86 9.42
C LEU A 311 -1.29 2.38 9.42
N GLU A 312 -1.96 2.96 10.41
CA GLU A 312 -1.68 4.32 10.82
C GLU A 312 -0.25 4.40 11.38
N PRO A 313 0.43 5.55 11.23
CA PRO A 313 1.79 5.72 11.75
C PRO A 313 1.83 5.40 13.25
N PRO A 314 2.61 4.39 13.69
CA PRO A 314 2.63 3.99 15.07
C PRO A 314 3.32 5.07 15.91
N PRO A 315 2.95 5.19 17.20
CA PRO A 315 3.61 6.11 18.10
C PRO A 315 5.10 5.75 18.25
N PRO A 316 5.96 6.71 18.61
CA PRO A 316 7.33 6.40 19.02
C PRO A 316 7.32 5.51 20.26
N LEU A 317 8.31 4.62 20.40
CA LEU A 317 8.53 3.74 21.57
C LEU A 317 8.93 4.50 22.86
N GLY A 318 8.34 5.67 23.08
CA GLY A 318 8.49 6.55 24.22
C GLY A 318 7.92 7.92 23.86
N GLY A 319 7.09 8.47 24.75
CA GLY A 319 6.20 9.61 24.49
C GLY A 319 6.82 10.85 23.85
N GLN A 320 5.96 11.48 23.04
CA GLN A 320 6.05 12.74 22.28
C GLN A 320 6.79 12.69 20.93
N GLY A 321 5.98 12.72 19.87
CA GLY A 321 6.37 13.00 18.48
C GLY A 321 5.30 12.49 17.52
N THR A 322 4.71 13.38 16.71
CA THR A 322 4.00 12.99 15.49
C THR A 322 5.04 12.69 14.42
N ARG A 323 4.94 11.55 13.73
CA ARG A 323 5.87 11.18 12.63
C ARG A 323 5.13 10.49 11.49
N PHE A 324 5.62 10.72 10.27
CA PHE A 324 5.02 10.33 8.99
C PHE A 324 5.77 9.17 8.34
N TRP A 325 5.11 8.30 7.58
CA TRP A 325 5.80 7.20 6.87
C TRP A 325 6.62 7.77 5.73
N GLY A 326 7.84 7.27 5.49
CA GLY A 326 8.62 7.67 4.31
C GLY A 326 9.36 9.02 4.40
N GLY A 327 9.70 9.51 5.60
CA GLY A 327 10.51 10.72 5.77
C GLY A 327 9.71 12.02 5.88
N GLU A 328 10.22 13.12 5.30
CA GLU A 328 9.61 14.48 5.36
C GLU A 328 8.26 14.61 4.60
N THR A 329 7.81 13.58 3.91
CA THR A 329 6.61 13.64 3.04
C THR A 329 5.40 12.90 3.62
N ARG A 330 4.23 13.36 3.16
CA ARG A 330 2.84 12.97 3.46
C ARG A 330 2.60 11.96 4.60
N ASP A 331 1.91 12.43 5.62
CA ASP A 331 1.09 11.64 6.53
C ASP A 331 0.19 10.72 5.72
N GLY A 332 0.22 9.43 5.99
CA GLY A 332 -0.67 8.50 5.30
C GLY A 332 -0.71 7.13 5.95
N PRO A 333 -1.61 6.25 5.51
CA PRO A 333 -1.53 4.82 5.76
C PRO A 333 -0.35 4.18 5.03
N ALA A 334 0.14 3.07 5.56
CA ALA A 334 1.10 2.20 4.87
C ALA A 334 0.78 0.73 5.12
N ILE A 335 1.07 -0.13 4.16
CA ILE A 335 1.08 -1.58 4.36
C ILE A 335 2.51 -2.01 4.67
N CYS A 336 2.67 -2.82 5.71
CA CYS A 336 3.97 -3.25 6.21
C CYS A 336 4.08 -4.78 6.21
N PRO A 337 5.13 -5.37 5.58
CA PRO A 337 5.25 -6.83 5.41
C PRO A 337 5.15 -7.62 6.70
N LEU A 338 5.99 -7.31 7.69
CA LEU A 338 6.05 -8.11 8.93
C LEU A 338 4.97 -7.72 9.93
N ALA A 339 4.51 -6.46 9.93
CA ALA A 339 3.45 -6.04 10.85
C ALA A 339 2.16 -6.81 10.61
N ASN A 340 1.81 -7.06 9.34
CA ASN A 340 0.62 -7.81 8.96
C ASN A 340 0.64 -9.28 9.43
N LEU A 341 1.84 -9.82 9.75
CA LEU A 341 2.02 -11.18 10.24
C LEU A 341 1.98 -11.29 11.77
N VAL A 342 2.17 -10.16 12.48
CA VAL A 342 2.20 -10.12 13.95
C VAL A 342 0.90 -9.57 14.54
N LEU A 343 0.20 -8.71 13.79
CA LEU A 343 -0.99 -8.04 14.28
C LEU A 343 -2.18 -8.97 14.31
N VAL A 344 -2.78 -9.07 15.49
CA VAL A 344 -3.98 -9.87 15.70
C VAL A 344 -5.21 -9.07 15.28
N PRO A 345 -6.20 -9.69 14.60
CA PRO A 345 -7.48 -9.06 14.35
C PRO A 345 -8.14 -8.57 15.64
N PRO A 346 -8.89 -7.45 15.61
CA PRO A 346 -9.47 -6.84 16.82
C PRO A 346 -10.42 -7.79 17.57
N GLU A 347 -11.07 -8.72 16.88
CA GLU A 347 -11.96 -9.73 17.46
C GLU A 347 -11.22 -10.72 18.37
N VAL A 348 -9.98 -11.04 18.02
CA VAL A 348 -9.11 -11.99 18.74
C VAL A 348 -8.21 -11.27 19.74
N GLU A 349 -7.99 -9.97 19.55
CA GLU A 349 -7.14 -9.14 20.39
C GLU A 349 -7.55 -9.16 21.87
N ALA A 350 -8.86 -9.06 22.17
CA ALA A 350 -9.35 -9.07 23.55
C ALA A 350 -9.07 -10.43 24.24
N ALA A 351 -9.24 -11.53 23.53
CA ALA A 351 -8.95 -12.87 24.02
C ALA A 351 -7.45 -13.10 24.19
N ALA A 352 -6.64 -12.69 23.21
CA ALA A 352 -5.18 -12.76 23.27
C ALA A 352 -4.62 -11.93 24.43
N ARG A 353 -5.17 -10.73 24.66
CA ARG A 353 -4.83 -9.87 25.80
C ARG A 353 -5.20 -10.54 27.13
N ALA A 354 -6.43 -11.05 27.25
CA ALA A 354 -6.88 -11.74 28.47
C ALA A 354 -6.05 -12.99 28.78
N ALA A 355 -5.57 -13.69 27.76
CA ALA A 355 -4.69 -14.85 27.88
C ALA A 355 -3.21 -14.50 28.13
N GLY A 356 -2.83 -13.22 28.09
CA GLY A 356 -1.42 -12.81 28.16
C GLY A 356 -0.57 -13.30 26.97
N ALA A 357 -1.22 -13.60 25.84
CA ALA A 357 -0.59 -14.12 24.63
C ALA A 357 0.15 -13.03 23.84
N LEU A 358 -0.21 -11.75 24.03
CA LEU A 358 0.50 -10.61 23.44
C LEU A 358 1.92 -10.53 23.99
N ASN A 359 2.91 -10.73 23.12
CA ASN A 359 4.30 -10.91 23.50
C ASN A 359 5.26 -9.97 22.75
N ALA A 360 4.71 -9.10 21.90
CA ALA A 360 5.45 -8.09 21.16
C ALA A 360 4.74 -6.73 21.18
N GLN A 361 5.52 -5.67 20.94
CA GLN A 361 5.06 -4.29 20.83
C GLN A 361 5.62 -3.66 19.56
N MET A 362 4.72 -3.17 18.72
CA MET A 362 5.04 -2.41 17.51
C MET A 362 5.13 -0.92 17.80
N GLY A 363 6.15 -0.25 17.25
CA GLY A 363 6.31 1.19 17.39
C GLY A 363 7.32 1.78 16.42
N ARG A 364 7.50 3.11 16.45
CA ARG A 364 8.61 3.75 15.72
C ARG A 364 9.89 3.79 16.56
N PRO A 365 11.06 3.58 15.94
CA PRO A 365 12.34 3.85 16.60
C PRO A 365 12.46 5.35 16.93
N ARG A 366 13.00 5.67 18.10
CA ARG A 366 13.38 7.05 18.45
C ARG A 366 14.60 7.46 17.60
N SER A 367 14.59 8.70 17.12
CA SER A 367 15.60 9.28 16.21
C SER A 367 17.04 8.97 16.61
N GLY A 368 17.88 8.69 15.61
CA GLY A 368 19.34 8.84 15.68
C GLY A 368 20.16 7.55 15.54
N VAL A 369 19.55 6.37 15.67
CA VAL A 369 20.32 5.09 15.68
C VAL A 369 19.75 4.03 14.73
N GLY A 370 18.56 4.24 14.15
CA GLY A 370 17.94 3.30 13.21
C GLY A 370 17.31 4.03 12.02
N ASN A 371 17.55 3.50 10.82
CA ASN A 371 16.90 3.94 9.57
C ASN A 371 15.56 3.20 9.33
N GLY A 372 15.04 2.49 10.33
CA GLY A 372 13.77 1.79 10.26
C GLY A 372 12.56 2.68 10.40
N ALA A 373 11.54 2.41 9.61
CA ALA A 373 10.21 2.96 9.74
C ALA A 373 9.46 2.37 10.95
N ILE A 374 9.65 1.07 11.19
CA ILE A 374 8.94 0.29 12.21
C ILE A 374 9.93 -0.57 12.96
N ARG A 375 9.76 -0.62 14.28
CA ARG A 375 10.49 -1.52 15.16
C ARG A 375 9.50 -2.34 15.98
N CYS A 376 9.78 -3.63 16.09
CA CYS A 376 9.05 -4.56 16.96
C CYS A 376 9.95 -4.95 18.14
N LEU A 377 9.45 -4.80 19.36
CA LEU A 377 10.15 -5.20 20.58
C LEU A 377 9.43 -6.36 21.27
N ALA A 378 10.18 -7.29 21.86
CA ALA A 378 9.60 -8.30 22.72
C ALA A 378 9.14 -7.67 24.05
N THR A 379 7.92 -7.96 24.51
CA THR A 379 7.39 -7.43 25.79
C THR A 379 7.73 -8.32 26.98
N ARG A 380 8.14 -9.56 26.72
CA ARG A 380 8.60 -10.56 27.70
C ARG A 380 9.69 -11.43 27.08
N ASP A 381 10.30 -12.30 27.88
CA ASP A 381 11.22 -13.31 27.37
C ASP A 381 10.46 -14.33 26.50
N LEU A 382 11.03 -14.66 25.35
CA LEU A 382 10.47 -15.57 24.34
C LEU A 382 11.45 -16.72 24.07
N PRO A 383 11.10 -18.00 24.28
CA PRO A 383 11.82 -19.13 23.71
C PRO A 383 11.90 -19.09 22.18
N SER A 384 12.81 -19.88 21.62
CA SER A 384 12.86 -20.16 20.17
C SER A 384 11.60 -20.92 19.72
N GLY A 385 11.10 -20.57 18.54
CA GLY A 385 9.89 -21.15 17.93
C GLY A 385 8.58 -20.56 18.43
N GLU A 386 8.60 -19.56 19.32
CA GLU A 386 7.39 -18.92 19.81
C GLU A 386 6.80 -17.96 18.76
N LEU A 387 5.48 -18.07 18.52
CA LEU A 387 4.76 -17.16 17.63
C LEU A 387 4.76 -15.74 18.18
N ILE A 388 5.04 -14.77 17.33
CA ILE A 388 5.12 -13.36 17.67
C ILE A 388 3.75 -12.74 17.44
N ILE A 389 3.19 -12.14 18.50
CA ILE A 389 1.82 -11.64 18.54
C ILE A 389 1.81 -10.24 19.19
N SER A 390 1.31 -9.24 18.45
CA SER A 390 1.18 -7.85 18.91
C SER A 390 -0.25 -7.37 18.76
N SER A 391 -0.66 -6.48 19.66
CA SER A 391 -1.85 -5.64 19.45
C SER A 391 -1.55 -4.54 18.44
N ASP A 392 -2.61 -3.99 17.83
CA ASP A 392 -2.51 -2.79 17.02
C ASP A 392 -1.87 -1.64 17.83
N PRO A 393 -0.80 -1.00 17.34
CA PRO A 393 -0.21 0.17 17.98
C PRO A 393 -1.23 1.30 18.24
N SER A 394 -2.31 1.39 17.46
CA SER A 394 -3.40 2.35 17.67
C SER A 394 -4.22 2.05 18.94
N ALA A 395 -4.35 0.78 19.31
CA ALA A 395 -5.06 0.33 20.51
C ALA A 395 -4.28 0.68 21.78
N ALA A 396 -2.94 0.64 21.74
CA ALA A 396 -2.09 1.02 22.86
C ALA A 396 -2.22 2.52 23.24
N ALA A 397 -2.60 3.38 22.29
CA ALA A 397 -2.89 4.80 22.57
C ALA A 397 -4.23 5.00 23.31
N ALA A 398 -5.18 4.06 23.22
CA ALA A 398 -6.44 4.14 23.94
C ALA A 398 -6.24 3.96 25.46
N ASP A 399 -5.30 3.09 25.86
CA ASP A 399 -4.93 2.86 27.26
C ASP A 399 -4.16 4.04 27.89
N GLN A 400 -3.72 5.02 27.09
CA GLN A 400 -2.95 6.16 27.57
C GLN A 400 -3.83 7.22 28.28
N PHE A 401 -5.13 7.27 28.00
CA PHE A 401 -6.01 8.34 28.46
C PHE A 401 -6.96 7.89 29.56
N LYS A 402 -6.96 8.61 30.69
CA LYS A 402 -7.89 8.40 31.81
C LYS A 402 -8.97 9.47 31.82
N ALA A 403 -10.11 9.14 32.40
CA ALA A 403 -11.14 10.12 32.70
C ALA A 403 -10.55 11.24 33.58
N GLY A 404 -10.69 12.49 33.14
CA GLY A 404 -10.11 13.67 33.78
C GLY A 404 -8.88 14.23 33.07
N ASP A 405 -8.22 13.46 32.20
CA ASP A 405 -7.03 13.93 31.49
C ASP A 405 -7.38 15.11 30.58
N ARG A 406 -6.56 16.16 30.64
CA ARG A 406 -6.62 17.24 29.66
C ARG A 406 -5.92 16.76 28.38
N VAL A 407 -6.58 16.99 27.26
CA VAL A 407 -6.09 16.56 25.95
C VAL A 407 -6.18 17.70 24.95
N ARG A 408 -5.27 17.71 23.98
CA ARG A 408 -5.35 18.55 22.78
C ARG A 408 -5.55 17.65 21.57
N VAL A 409 -6.47 18.03 20.70
CA VAL A 409 -6.63 17.37 19.39
C VAL A 409 -5.50 17.82 18.49
N VAL A 410 -4.73 16.88 17.97
CA VAL A 410 -3.54 17.16 17.13
C VAL A 410 -3.74 16.82 15.66
N LEU A 411 -4.85 16.18 15.29
CA LEU A 411 -5.13 15.79 13.91
C LEU A 411 -6.61 15.94 13.55
N GLY A 412 -6.89 16.43 12.34
CA GLY A 412 -8.21 16.46 11.73
C GLY A 412 -8.99 17.77 11.93
N PRO A 413 -10.31 17.79 11.65
CA PRO A 413 -11.12 19.03 11.62
C PRO A 413 -11.20 19.80 12.94
N LEU A 414 -10.81 19.16 14.04
CA LEU A 414 -10.84 19.70 15.40
C LEU A 414 -9.44 19.98 15.94
N GLU A 415 -8.41 19.91 15.09
CA GLU A 415 -7.02 20.16 15.45
C GLU A 415 -6.85 21.51 16.18
N GLY A 416 -5.97 21.51 17.19
CA GLY A 416 -5.69 22.65 18.05
C GLY A 416 -6.68 22.84 19.21
N ARG A 417 -7.85 22.20 19.16
CA ARG A 417 -8.83 22.31 20.27
C ARG A 417 -8.39 21.52 21.49
N CYS A 418 -8.52 22.15 22.65
CA CYS A 418 -8.30 21.51 23.94
C CYS A 418 -9.61 20.94 24.47
N GLY A 419 -9.52 19.91 25.32
CA GLY A 419 -10.66 19.30 25.98
C GLY A 419 -10.24 18.49 27.20
N ALA A 420 -11.24 17.90 27.84
CA ALA A 420 -11.02 16.92 28.90
C ALA A 420 -11.67 15.59 28.52
N VAL A 421 -10.95 14.49 28.73
CA VAL A 421 -11.50 13.14 28.59
C VAL A 421 -12.53 12.95 29.70
N LEU A 422 -13.80 12.74 29.35
CA LEU A 422 -14.84 12.49 30.35
C LEU A 422 -14.86 11.03 30.79
N ARG A 423 -14.79 10.14 29.82
CA ARG A 423 -14.80 8.69 30.00
C ARG A 423 -14.32 8.02 28.72
N LEU A 424 -13.93 6.76 28.83
CA LEU A 424 -13.70 5.90 27.68
C LEU A 424 -15.04 5.27 27.26
N ARG A 425 -15.24 5.11 25.96
CA ARG A 425 -16.43 4.44 25.42
C ARG A 425 -16.30 2.94 25.69
N GLU A 426 -17.31 2.35 26.31
CA GLU A 426 -17.25 0.95 26.80
C GLU A 426 -16.99 -0.08 25.68
N SER A 427 -17.44 0.20 24.45
CA SER A 427 -17.35 -0.76 23.34
C SER A 427 -15.98 -0.84 22.67
N ASP A 428 -15.18 0.23 22.66
CA ASP A 428 -13.91 0.30 21.92
C ASP A 428 -12.80 1.08 22.64
N GLN A 429 -13.01 1.38 23.93
CA GLN A 429 -12.09 2.14 24.78
C GLN A 429 -11.68 3.52 24.23
N ARG A 430 -12.41 4.08 23.24
CA ARG A 430 -12.05 5.40 22.68
C ARG A 430 -12.44 6.53 23.63
N PRO A 431 -11.57 7.55 23.80
CA PRO A 431 -11.85 8.67 24.69
C PRO A 431 -13.00 9.54 24.17
N ILE A 432 -13.98 9.77 25.05
CA ILE A 432 -15.05 10.76 24.86
C ILE A 432 -14.56 12.08 25.43
N VAL A 433 -14.23 13.02 24.55
CA VAL A 433 -13.64 14.30 24.91
C VAL A 433 -14.71 15.39 24.92
N ARG A 434 -14.74 16.16 26.00
CA ARG A 434 -15.49 17.41 26.09
C ARG A 434 -14.58 18.56 25.69
N LEU A 435 -14.81 19.13 24.52
CA LEU A 435 -14.00 20.24 24.00
C LEU A 435 -14.29 21.55 24.74
N GLU A 436 -13.26 22.38 24.92
CA GLU A 436 -13.31 23.71 25.52
C GLU A 436 -13.48 24.78 24.42
N GLY A 437 -14.24 25.85 24.70
CA GLY A 437 -14.23 27.08 23.87
C GLY A 437 -15.25 27.18 22.72
N GLY A 438 -16.37 26.45 22.76
CA GLY A 438 -17.52 26.69 21.87
C GLY A 438 -18.78 27.07 22.65
N GLU A 439 -19.69 27.84 22.04
CA GLU A 439 -21.01 28.16 22.62
C GLU A 439 -21.84 26.90 22.95
N GLU A 440 -21.49 25.76 22.34
CA GLU A 440 -21.97 24.43 22.71
C GLU A 440 -20.82 23.56 23.21
N LYS A 441 -20.92 23.05 24.45
CA LYS A 441 -20.05 21.99 24.98
C LYS A 441 -20.29 20.69 24.22
N ARG A 442 -19.67 20.51 23.06
CA ARG A 442 -19.80 19.29 22.25
C ARG A 442 -18.94 18.17 22.84
N LEU A 443 -19.58 17.02 23.03
CA LEU A 443 -18.92 15.76 23.32
C LEU A 443 -18.57 15.10 22.00
N VAL A 444 -17.30 14.74 21.83
CA VAL A 444 -16.82 14.11 20.60
C VAL A 444 -16.05 12.85 20.99
N VAL A 445 -16.34 11.74 20.31
CA VAL A 445 -15.51 10.54 20.38
C VAL A 445 -14.31 10.78 19.47
N ILE A 446 -13.12 10.87 20.04
CA ILE A 446 -11.90 11.16 19.28
C ILE A 446 -10.99 9.94 19.40
N PRO A 447 -10.48 9.36 18.29
CA PRO A 447 -9.49 8.29 18.35
C PRO A 447 -8.27 8.73 19.18
N GLY A 448 -7.73 7.84 20.03
CA GLY A 448 -6.63 8.15 20.94
C GLY A 448 -5.41 8.74 20.22
N HIS A 449 -5.10 8.26 19.02
CA HIS A 449 -4.00 8.77 18.19
C HIS A 449 -4.15 10.24 17.74
N LYS A 450 -5.37 10.82 17.80
CA LYS A 450 -5.61 12.24 17.49
C LYS A 450 -5.53 13.12 18.73
N LEU A 451 -5.24 12.55 19.88
CA LEU A 451 -5.16 13.26 21.15
C LEU A 451 -3.72 13.25 21.67
N VAL A 452 -3.35 14.34 22.32
CA VAL A 452 -2.13 14.41 23.13
C VAL A 452 -2.53 14.86 24.52
N ALA A 453 -2.11 14.11 25.55
CA ALA A 453 -2.30 14.50 26.93
C ALA A 453 -1.50 15.77 27.23
N LEU A 454 -2.16 16.77 27.80
CA LEU A 454 -1.53 17.96 28.32
C LEU A 454 -1.11 17.67 29.75
N GLU A 455 0.16 17.89 30.08
CA GLU A 455 0.62 17.73 31.45
C GLU A 455 -0.22 18.63 32.38
N PRO A 456 -0.63 18.14 33.56
CA PRO A 456 -1.29 18.97 34.54
C PRO A 456 -0.30 20.07 34.90
N ASN A 457 -0.62 21.32 34.55
CA ASN A 457 0.21 22.49 34.88
C ASN A 457 0.62 22.38 36.35
N GLY A 458 1.89 22.05 36.59
CA GLY A 458 2.46 22.01 37.92
C GLY A 458 2.20 23.36 38.57
N SER A 459 1.49 23.33 39.70
CA SER A 459 1.27 24.47 40.58
C SER A 459 2.62 25.04 41.00
N SER A 460 3.06 26.09 40.30
CA SER A 460 4.14 26.97 40.72
C SER A 460 3.59 27.90 41.80
N GLU A 461 3.75 27.54 43.08
CA GLU A 461 3.70 28.50 44.18
C GLU A 461 4.66 28.12 45.34
N ALA A 462 5.49 29.11 45.70
CA ALA A 462 6.10 29.40 47.00
C ALA A 462 7.44 28.76 47.45
N ALA A 463 8.53 29.52 47.28
CA ALA A 463 9.51 29.94 48.32
C ALA A 463 10.47 30.99 47.68
N GLY A 464 10.83 32.17 48.19
CA GLY A 464 10.64 32.87 49.45
C GLY A 464 11.88 33.74 49.78
N GLY A 465 11.71 35.07 49.95
CA GLY A 465 12.63 36.01 50.65
C GLY A 465 13.65 36.79 49.77
N SER A 466 14.00 38.07 49.99
CA SER A 466 13.57 39.11 50.93
C SER A 466 14.20 40.49 50.58
N SER A 467 13.52 41.56 50.99
CA SER A 467 14.02 42.91 51.38
C SER A 467 14.35 43.97 50.30
N GLY A 468 13.77 45.16 50.50
CA GLY A 468 14.08 46.39 49.78
C GLY A 468 12.98 47.44 49.97
N ALA A 469 13.00 48.14 51.11
CA ALA A 469 12.07 49.22 51.45
C ALA A 469 12.51 50.57 50.82
N GLN A 470 11.53 51.39 50.40
CA GLN A 470 11.51 52.85 50.13
C GLN A 470 10.42 53.06 49.05
N GLY A 471 9.52 54.04 49.05
CA GLY A 471 9.25 55.21 49.87
C GLY A 471 8.04 55.92 49.23
N ASP A 472 7.34 56.71 50.06
CA ASP A 472 6.42 57.84 49.82
C ASP A 472 5.95 58.21 48.39
N GLU A 473 4.63 58.39 48.23
CA GLU A 473 3.90 59.56 47.67
C GLU A 473 2.47 59.11 47.28
N GLU A 474 1.42 59.47 48.01
CA GLU A 474 0.66 60.73 47.97
C GLU A 474 -0.36 60.85 46.79
N VAL A 475 -1.59 61.23 47.16
CA VAL A 475 -2.62 61.97 46.38
C VAL A 475 -3.68 61.23 45.54
N SER A 476 -4.91 61.64 45.84
CA SER A 476 -6.19 61.62 45.09
C SER A 476 -7.08 60.39 45.28
N GLU A 477 -8.09 60.42 46.16
CA GLU A 477 -9.28 61.28 46.16
C GLU A 477 -10.10 61.19 44.86
N ARG A 478 -11.11 60.30 44.82
CA ARG A 478 -12.47 60.63 44.31
C ARG A 478 -13.51 59.53 44.59
N ARG A 479 -14.26 59.79 45.67
CA ARG A 479 -15.72 59.86 45.74
C ARG A 479 -16.57 58.84 44.95
N ARG A 480 -17.43 58.18 45.74
CA ARG A 480 -18.90 57.99 45.57
C ARG A 480 -19.29 57.01 44.44
N ARG A 481 -20.20 56.05 44.60
CA ARG A 481 -21.43 56.05 45.41
C ARG A 481 -21.98 54.61 45.50
N ARG A 482 -22.66 54.38 46.62
CA ARG A 482 -23.59 53.29 46.92
C ARG A 482 -24.68 53.07 45.84
N ARG A 483 -25.10 51.79 45.78
CA ARG A 483 -26.47 51.23 45.85
C ARG A 483 -27.24 50.88 44.55
N VAL A 484 -27.66 49.61 44.55
CA VAL A 484 -28.91 48.99 44.04
C VAL A 484 -29.02 48.84 42.52
N LEU A 485 -28.70 47.64 42.02
CA LEU A 485 -29.64 46.52 41.80
C LEU A 485 -28.86 45.20 41.88
#